data_AF-A0A8T2MYB0-F1
#
_entry.id   AF-A0A8T2MYB0-F1
#
_cell.length_a   1.000
_cell.length_b   1.000
_cell.length_c   1.000
_cell.angle_alpha   90.00
_cell.angle_beta   90.00
_cell.angle_gamma   90.00
#
_symmetry.space_group_name_H-M   'P 1'
#
loop_
_entity.id
_entity.type
_entity.pdbx_description
1 polymer ?
#
loop_
_entity_poly.entity_id
_entity_poly.type
_entity_poly.pdbx_seq_one_letter_code
_entity_poly.pdbx_strand_id
1 'polypeptide(L)'
;MLLVVTQRSLHPAHPSTTVFAYISLRLDWAHGLMCLRSKTGLGPWSHVSMVRDWTGAGSPASCMDVLVTHQLNALNGTLVKLSCTFTSCYKVDAGKFAMNWTYQETLNDSAVMFMIYKHRMTPLRTERFGDRVVFAGNLDKNDVSVTISDVQITDQGIYNCYVRNPPDRQHGYGVINLSVLTECKAPRTVQESFN
;
A
#
# COMPACT_ATOMS: atom_id res chain seq x y z
N MET A 1 -22.84 -4.52 13.65
CA MET A 1 -22.57 -4.17 15.06
C MET A 1 -21.07 -3.93 15.18
N LEU A 2 -20.65 -2.72 15.50
CA LEU A 2 -19.23 -2.39 15.70
C LEU A 2 -18.84 -2.87 17.10
N LEU A 3 -18.25 -4.06 17.21
CA LEU A 3 -17.70 -4.52 18.49
C LEU A 3 -16.21 -4.15 18.52
N VAL A 4 -15.90 -2.96 19.03
CA VAL A 4 -14.50 -2.60 19.32
C VAL A 4 -14.13 -3.26 20.64
N VAL A 5 -13.50 -4.44 20.57
CA VAL A 5 -12.90 -5.04 21.77
C VAL A 5 -11.49 -4.48 21.91
N THR A 6 -11.30 -3.55 22.84
CA THR A 6 -9.99 -3.10 23.27
C THR A 6 -9.43 -4.10 24.28
N GLN A 7 -8.53 -4.98 23.86
CA GLN A 7 -7.85 -5.89 24.77
C GLN A 7 -6.48 -5.32 25.15
N ARG A 8 -6.27 -5.01 26.44
CA ARG A 8 -4.93 -4.67 26.97
C ARG A 8 -4.10 -5.94 27.07
N SER A 9 -3.07 -6.07 26.25
CA SER A 9 -2.04 -7.10 26.43
C SER A 9 -0.86 -6.52 27.22
N LEU A 10 -0.52 -7.16 28.34
CA LEU A 10 0.70 -6.90 29.11
C LEU A 10 1.77 -7.85 28.57
N HIS A 11 2.66 -7.38 27.69
CA HIS A 11 3.89 -8.12 27.40
C HIS A 11 5.03 -7.59 28.29
N PRO A 12 5.71 -8.44 29.08
CA PRO A 12 6.82 -8.01 29.91
C PRO A 12 8.10 -8.03 29.08
N ALA A 13 8.47 -6.89 28.50
CA ALA A 13 9.80 -6.67 27.92
C ALA A 13 10.46 -5.52 28.68
N HIS A 14 11.20 -5.87 29.73
CA HIS A 14 11.97 -4.99 30.62
C HIS A 14 11.21 -4.09 31.64
N PRO A 15 11.71 -3.97 32.88
CA PRO A 15 10.99 -3.35 34.00
C PRO A 15 11.04 -1.81 34.05
N SER A 16 11.24 -1.12 32.93
CA SER A 16 11.30 0.36 32.94
C SER A 16 10.60 1.06 31.77
N THR A 17 9.83 0.35 30.94
CA THR A 17 9.04 1.00 29.89
C THR A 17 7.76 0.20 29.62
N THR A 18 6.65 0.60 30.24
CA THR A 18 5.33 0.05 29.92
C THR A 18 4.88 0.58 28.57
N VAL A 19 5.10 -0.16 27.49
CA VAL A 19 4.54 0.15 26.18
C VAL A 19 3.12 -0.41 26.12
N PHE A 20 2.11 0.47 26.15
CA PHE A 20 0.72 0.07 25.93
C PHE A 20 0.48 -0.15 24.43
N ALA A 21 0.41 -1.40 23.99
CA ALA A 21 -0.12 -1.73 22.67
C ALA A 21 -1.64 -1.81 22.74
N TYR A 22 -2.35 -0.88 22.10
CA TYR A 22 -3.78 -1.01 21.87
C TYR A 22 -3.99 -1.92 20.67
N ILE A 23 -4.68 -3.05 20.89
CA ILE A 23 -5.17 -3.92 19.83
C ILE A 23 -6.61 -3.49 19.56
N SER A 24 -6.86 -2.83 18.43
CA SER A 24 -8.22 -2.66 17.92
C SER A 24 -8.59 -3.89 17.11
N LEU A 25 -9.80 -4.42 17.30
CA LEU A 25 -10.36 -5.52 16.52
C LEU A 25 -11.55 -5.00 15.70
N ARG A 26 -11.59 -5.32 14.40
CA ARG A 26 -12.72 -5.01 13.50
C ARG A 26 -13.25 -6.32 12.93
N LEU A 27 -14.56 -6.51 13.03
CA LEU A 27 -15.27 -7.68 12.52
C LEU A 27 -15.98 -7.27 11.23
N ASP A 28 -15.55 -7.84 10.11
CA ASP A 28 -16.16 -7.60 8.80
C ASP A 28 -16.78 -8.90 8.25
N TRP A 29 -18.02 -8.82 7.75
CA TRP A 29 -18.82 -9.97 7.32
C TRP A 29 -18.75 -10.21 5.80
N ALA A 30 -18.24 -11.37 5.40
CA ALA A 30 -17.93 -11.72 4.01
C ALA A 30 -18.52 -13.10 3.65
N HIS A 31 -19.68 -13.15 2.97
CA HIS A 31 -20.33 -14.41 2.53
C HIS A 31 -20.40 -15.52 3.62
N GLY A 32 -20.76 -15.17 4.86
CA GLY A 32 -20.85 -16.13 5.98
C GLY A 32 -19.51 -16.41 6.69
N LEU A 33 -18.44 -15.71 6.33
CA LEU A 33 -17.17 -15.69 7.05
C LEU A 33 -17.05 -14.38 7.84
N MET A 34 -16.59 -14.50 9.08
CA MET A 34 -16.24 -13.36 9.93
C MET A 34 -14.73 -13.11 9.78
N CYS A 35 -14.36 -11.93 9.30
CA CYS A 35 -12.98 -11.50 9.23
C CYS A 35 -12.62 -10.69 10.46
N LEU A 36 -11.67 -11.21 11.24
CA LEU A 36 -11.08 -10.48 12.35
C LEU A 36 -9.90 -9.68 11.79
N ARG A 37 -9.94 -8.36 11.91
CA ARG A 37 -8.78 -7.51 11.65
C ARG A 37 -8.20 -7.08 12.99
N SER A 38 -6.87 -7.02 13.12
CA SER A 38 -6.22 -6.42 14.29
C SER A 38 -5.33 -5.26 13.88
N LYS A 39 -5.24 -4.22 14.70
CA LYS A 39 -4.32 -3.11 14.47
C LYS A 39 -3.61 -2.78 15.79
N THR A 40 -2.29 -2.66 15.74
CA THR A 40 -1.46 -2.22 16.88
C THR A 40 -1.07 -0.76 16.70
N GLY A 41 -1.59 0.14 17.54
CA GLY A 41 -1.27 1.58 17.47
C GLY A 41 -1.88 2.31 16.25
N LEU A 42 -1.16 3.28 15.67
CA LEU A 42 -1.65 4.10 14.54
C LEU A 42 -1.41 3.48 13.15
N GLY A 43 -0.64 2.38 13.03
CA GLY A 43 -0.33 1.69 11.76
C GLY A 43 -1.53 0.94 11.16
N PRO A 44 -1.50 0.41 9.93
CA PRO A 44 -2.69 -0.22 9.31
C PRO A 44 -3.15 -1.53 9.99
N TRP A 45 -4.37 -1.96 9.67
CA TRP A 45 -4.91 -3.25 10.12
C TRP A 45 -4.14 -4.41 9.47
N SER A 46 -3.62 -5.32 10.29
CA SER A 46 -3.03 -6.58 9.87
C SER A 46 -4.10 -7.68 9.79
N HIS A 47 -3.88 -8.62 8.88
CA HIS A 47 -4.75 -9.77 8.63
C HIS A 47 -4.80 -10.69 9.86
N VAL A 48 -5.99 -10.98 10.37
CA VAL A 48 -6.24 -12.08 11.31
C VAL A 48 -7.29 -13.02 10.72
N SER A 49 -7.16 -14.29 11.08
CA SER A 49 -7.81 -15.47 10.52
C SER A 49 -9.31 -15.33 10.20
N MET A 50 -9.74 -16.05 9.16
CA MET A 50 -11.16 -16.29 8.88
C MET A 50 -11.77 -17.14 10.00
N VAL A 51 -12.88 -16.70 10.58
CA VAL A 51 -13.66 -17.48 11.55
C VAL A 51 -15.02 -17.78 10.92
N ARG A 52 -15.46 -19.04 10.93
CA ARG A 52 -16.82 -19.42 10.48
C ARG A 52 -17.80 -19.01 11.56
N ASP A 53 -18.82 -18.24 11.21
CA ASP A 53 -19.92 -17.92 12.13
C ASP A 53 -21.28 -18.31 11.50
N TRP A 54 -22.18 -18.81 12.33
CA TRP A 54 -23.47 -19.45 11.98
C TRP A 54 -24.66 -18.46 12.02
N THR A 55 -24.41 -17.17 12.14
CA THR A 55 -25.48 -16.17 12.30
C THR A 55 -25.80 -15.48 10.96
N GLY A 56 -26.93 -15.87 10.37
CA GLY A 56 -27.39 -15.47 9.03
C GLY A 56 -27.83 -14.01 8.86
N ALA A 57 -26.98 -13.04 9.23
CA ALA A 57 -27.22 -11.62 9.00
C ALA A 57 -26.02 -10.96 8.29
N GLY A 58 -26.05 -10.96 6.95
CA GLY A 58 -24.98 -10.38 6.13
C GLY A 58 -24.98 -8.85 6.12
N SER A 59 -24.04 -8.25 6.84
CA SER A 59 -23.62 -6.85 6.62
C SER A 59 -22.57 -6.83 5.50
N PRO A 60 -22.56 -5.86 4.57
CA PRO A 60 -21.51 -5.83 3.55
C PRO A 60 -20.16 -5.47 4.17
N ALA A 61 -19.23 -6.44 4.24
CA ALA A 61 -17.85 -6.20 4.66
C ALA A 61 -17.18 -5.09 3.83
N SER A 62 -16.48 -4.20 4.54
CA SER A 62 -15.51 -3.25 3.99
C SER A 62 -14.13 -3.83 4.28
N CYS A 63 -13.56 -4.55 3.31
CA CYS A 63 -12.34 -5.32 3.53
C CYS A 63 -11.16 -4.92 2.62
N MET A 64 -11.31 -3.89 1.81
CA MET A 64 -10.25 -3.46 0.91
C MET A 64 -9.64 -2.15 1.41
N ASP A 65 -8.35 -2.19 1.73
CA ASP A 65 -7.54 -1.00 2.03
C ASP A 65 -6.20 -1.09 1.30
N VAL A 66 -5.65 0.05 0.88
CA VAL A 66 -4.34 0.14 0.21
C VAL A 66 -3.36 0.93 1.08
N LEU A 67 -2.14 0.41 1.21
CA LEU A 67 -1.04 1.01 1.94
C LEU A 67 0.06 1.46 0.96
N VAL A 68 0.39 2.75 1.02
CA VAL A 68 1.42 3.39 0.20
C VAL A 68 2.22 4.38 1.03
N THR A 69 3.40 4.76 0.51
CA THR A 69 4.16 5.91 1.02
C THR A 69 3.71 7.17 0.28
N HIS A 70 2.90 8.02 0.91
CA HIS A 70 2.26 9.16 0.24
C HIS A 70 3.20 10.23 -0.32
N GLN A 71 4.39 10.37 0.26
CA GLN A 71 5.44 11.31 -0.15
C GLN A 71 6.75 10.56 -0.22
N LEU A 72 7.36 10.50 -1.40
CA LEU A 72 8.58 9.74 -1.64
C LEU A 72 9.60 10.63 -2.35
N ASN A 73 10.82 10.64 -1.84
CA ASN A 73 11.93 11.33 -2.48
C ASN A 73 12.86 10.30 -3.10
N ALA A 74 13.26 10.52 -4.34
CA ALA A 74 14.27 9.73 -5.04
C ALA A 74 15.38 10.64 -5.55
N LEU A 75 16.60 10.11 -5.65
CA LEU A 75 17.70 10.85 -6.26
C LEU A 75 17.72 10.58 -7.76
N ASN A 76 18.09 11.60 -8.54
CA ASN A 76 18.27 11.45 -9.98
C ASN A 76 19.31 10.35 -10.29
N GLY A 77 19.02 9.49 -11.26
CA GLY A 77 19.84 8.34 -11.66
C GLY A 77 19.74 7.11 -10.75
N THR A 78 18.91 7.12 -9.69
CA THR A 78 18.77 5.99 -8.76
C THR A 78 17.61 5.05 -9.09
N LEU A 79 17.54 3.93 -8.38
CA LEU A 79 16.39 3.02 -8.38
C LEU A 79 15.43 3.42 -7.25
N VAL A 80 14.17 3.64 -7.59
CA VAL A 80 13.11 3.88 -6.59
C VAL A 80 12.08 2.74 -6.61
N LYS A 81 11.60 2.34 -5.42
CA LYS A 81 10.47 1.41 -5.28
C LYS A 81 9.21 2.19 -4.90
N LEU A 82 8.21 2.17 -5.78
CA LEU A 82 6.86 2.64 -5.49
C LEU A 82 6.10 1.52 -4.78
N SER A 83 6.03 1.61 -3.45
CA SER A 83 5.43 0.58 -2.62
C SER A 83 3.90 0.71 -2.60
N CYS A 84 3.20 -0.34 -3.00
CA CYS A 84 1.73 -0.44 -2.90
C CYS A 84 1.37 -1.86 -2.46
N THR A 85 0.81 -1.98 -1.26
CA THR A 85 0.26 -3.24 -0.76
C THR A 85 -1.21 -3.06 -0.44
N PHE A 86 -1.97 -4.15 -0.47
CA PHE A 86 -3.39 -4.09 -0.14
C PHE A 86 -3.80 -5.17 0.87
N THR A 87 -4.89 -4.89 1.58
CA THR A 87 -5.58 -5.87 2.40
C THR A 87 -6.84 -6.32 1.69
N SER A 88 -7.18 -7.59 1.81
CA SER A 88 -8.40 -8.17 1.26
C SER A 88 -8.84 -9.35 2.12
N CYS A 89 -10.15 -9.58 2.18
CA CYS A 89 -10.75 -10.74 2.84
C CYS A 89 -10.65 -12.00 1.99
N TYR A 90 -10.33 -11.85 0.71
CA TYR A 90 -10.34 -12.93 -0.26
C TYR A 90 -8.96 -13.08 -0.87
N LYS A 91 -8.63 -14.33 -1.20
CA LYS A 91 -7.44 -14.59 -2.01
C LYS A 91 -7.65 -14.00 -3.40
N VAL A 92 -6.53 -13.59 -4.01
CA VAL A 92 -6.52 -13.10 -5.39
C VAL A 92 -6.97 -14.22 -6.32
N ASP A 93 -8.04 -13.98 -7.07
CA ASP A 93 -8.49 -14.83 -8.18
C ASP A 93 -7.93 -14.25 -9.49
N ALA A 94 -7.00 -14.95 -10.13
CA ALA A 94 -6.33 -14.51 -11.35
C ALA A 94 -7.29 -14.21 -12.53
N GLY A 95 -8.50 -14.77 -12.53
CA GLY A 95 -9.51 -14.51 -13.55
C GLY A 95 -10.37 -13.28 -13.29
N LYS A 96 -10.34 -12.71 -12.07
CA LYS A 96 -11.21 -11.59 -11.65
C LYS A 96 -10.44 -10.37 -11.13
N PHE A 97 -9.22 -10.58 -10.67
CA PHE A 97 -8.36 -9.54 -10.15
C PHE A 97 -8.01 -8.53 -11.24
N ALA A 98 -8.04 -7.25 -10.89
CA ALA A 98 -7.60 -6.19 -11.76
C ALA A 98 -6.79 -5.17 -10.95
N MET A 99 -5.68 -4.71 -11.50
CA MET A 99 -4.91 -3.63 -10.91
C MET A 99 -4.23 -2.83 -12.01
N ASN A 100 -4.19 -1.51 -11.82
CA ASN A 100 -3.55 -0.59 -12.73
C ASN A 100 -2.68 0.38 -11.94
N TRP A 101 -1.47 0.64 -12.45
CA TRP A 101 -0.72 1.83 -12.06
C TRP A 101 -0.87 2.92 -13.12
N THR A 102 -1.11 4.14 -12.67
CA THR A 102 -1.11 5.32 -13.54
C THR A 102 -0.18 6.40 -13.01
N TYR A 103 0.30 7.22 -13.94
CA TYR A 103 1.12 8.40 -13.68
C TYR A 103 0.39 9.63 -14.19
N GLN A 104 0.46 10.73 -13.44
CA GLN A 104 0.07 12.07 -13.86
C GLN A 104 1.07 13.08 -13.31
N GLU A 105 1.41 14.10 -14.09
CA GLU A 105 2.41 15.10 -13.69
C GLU A 105 1.85 16.02 -12.60
N THR A 106 0.62 16.50 -12.80
CA THR A 106 -0.17 17.23 -11.81
C THR A 106 -1.57 16.61 -11.64
N LEU A 107 -2.34 17.09 -10.66
CA LEU A 107 -3.72 16.64 -10.42
C LEU A 107 -4.69 16.96 -11.57
N ASN A 108 -4.34 17.91 -12.44
CA ASN A 108 -5.18 18.34 -13.56
C ASN A 108 -4.85 17.62 -14.87
N ASP A 109 -3.73 16.88 -14.91
CA ASP A 109 -3.29 16.18 -16.10
C ASP A 109 -3.99 14.84 -16.29
N SER A 110 -4.00 14.36 -17.53
CA SER A 110 -4.53 13.03 -17.82
C SER A 110 -3.63 11.94 -17.27
N ALA A 111 -4.23 11.00 -16.54
CA ALA A 111 -3.51 9.85 -16.01
C ALA A 111 -3.16 8.84 -17.12
N VAL A 112 -1.88 8.50 -17.24
CA VAL A 112 -1.36 7.53 -18.21
C VAL A 112 -1.03 6.22 -17.49
N MET A 113 -1.60 5.11 -17.96
CA MET A 113 -1.32 3.80 -17.40
C MET A 113 0.06 3.30 -17.83
N PHE A 114 0.85 2.80 -16.88
CA PHE A 114 2.20 2.28 -17.15
C PHE A 114 2.42 0.85 -16.61
N MET A 115 1.48 0.30 -15.86
CA MET A 115 1.47 -1.09 -15.39
C MET A 115 0.03 -1.60 -15.32
N ILE A 116 -0.19 -2.85 -15.74
CA ILE A 116 -1.50 -3.51 -15.67
C ILE A 116 -1.36 -4.98 -15.28
N TYR A 117 -2.36 -5.52 -14.60
CA TYR A 117 -2.52 -6.95 -14.44
C TYR A 117 -3.31 -7.58 -15.61
N LYS A 118 -2.66 -8.48 -16.35
CA LYS A 118 -3.27 -9.33 -17.39
C LYS A 118 -2.73 -10.75 -17.25
N HIS A 119 -3.33 -11.55 -16.36
CA HIS A 119 -2.80 -12.85 -15.86
C HIS A 119 -1.48 -12.75 -15.08
N ARG A 120 -0.63 -11.79 -15.42
CA ARG A 120 0.58 -11.38 -14.70
C ARG A 120 0.71 -9.85 -14.72
N MET A 121 1.52 -9.33 -13.81
CA MET A 121 1.91 -7.94 -13.80
C MET A 121 2.74 -7.62 -15.04
N THR A 122 2.24 -6.71 -15.88
CA THR A 122 2.81 -6.41 -17.20
C THR A 122 3.05 -4.92 -17.34
N PRO A 123 4.31 -4.48 -17.55
CA PRO A 123 4.60 -3.08 -17.81
C PRO A 123 4.07 -2.66 -19.17
N LEU A 124 3.62 -1.41 -19.26
CA LEU A 124 3.22 -0.78 -20.51
C LEU A 124 4.29 0.25 -20.86
N ARG A 125 4.95 0.02 -22.00
CA ARG A 125 5.97 0.94 -22.49
C ARG A 125 5.33 2.29 -22.83
N THR A 126 5.79 3.34 -22.19
CA THR A 126 5.42 4.73 -22.48
C THR A 126 6.66 5.50 -22.93
N GLU A 127 6.48 6.65 -23.58
CA GLU A 127 7.60 7.51 -23.96
C GLU A 127 8.42 7.97 -22.74
N ARG A 128 7.78 8.19 -21.60
CA ARG A 128 8.43 8.62 -20.35
C ARG A 128 9.28 7.53 -19.72
N PHE A 129 8.72 6.32 -19.57
CA PHE A 129 9.35 5.26 -18.79
C PHE A 129 10.21 4.31 -19.62
N GLY A 130 9.95 4.18 -20.93
CA GLY A 130 10.62 3.16 -21.75
C GLY A 130 10.51 1.78 -21.11
N ASP A 131 11.65 1.16 -20.82
CA ASP A 131 11.76 -0.16 -20.17
C ASP A 131 12.15 -0.08 -18.69
N ARG A 132 12.15 1.12 -18.08
CA ARG A 132 12.66 1.36 -16.72
C ARG A 132 11.74 0.88 -15.61
N VAL A 133 10.48 0.58 -15.92
CA VAL A 133 9.49 0.10 -14.95
C VAL A 133 9.49 -1.43 -14.89
N VAL A 134 9.65 -1.98 -13.68
CA VAL A 134 9.62 -3.42 -13.43
C VAL A 134 8.71 -3.75 -12.24
N PHE A 135 8.05 -4.92 -12.29
CA PHE A 135 7.32 -5.44 -11.14
C PHE A 135 8.29 -5.82 -10.00
N ALA A 136 8.04 -5.32 -8.79
CA ALA A 136 8.90 -5.56 -7.63
C ALA A 136 8.14 -6.07 -6.40
N GLY A 137 6.86 -6.43 -6.58
CA GLY A 137 5.99 -6.93 -5.53
C GLY A 137 5.91 -8.46 -5.49
N ASN A 138 4.94 -8.94 -4.71
CA ASN A 138 4.57 -10.34 -4.59
C ASN A 138 3.04 -10.41 -4.43
N LEU A 139 2.34 -10.83 -5.50
CA LEU A 139 0.88 -10.83 -5.53
C LEU A 139 0.27 -11.81 -4.51
N ASP A 140 0.96 -12.90 -4.16
CA ASP A 140 0.51 -13.86 -3.14
C ASP A 140 0.52 -13.25 -1.73
N LYS A 141 1.28 -12.16 -1.55
CA LYS A 141 1.33 -11.35 -0.32
C LYS A 141 0.60 -10.02 -0.47
N ASN A 142 -0.26 -9.89 -1.48
CA ASN A 142 -0.98 -8.66 -1.82
C ASN A 142 -0.07 -7.45 -2.03
N ASP A 143 1.17 -7.68 -2.49
CA ASP A 143 2.14 -6.63 -2.82
C ASP A 143 2.18 -6.44 -4.34
N VAL A 144 1.76 -5.26 -4.78
CA VAL A 144 1.66 -4.85 -6.19
C VAL A 144 2.66 -3.74 -6.53
N SER A 145 3.74 -3.65 -5.77
CA SER A 145 4.78 -2.64 -5.92
C SER A 145 5.53 -2.74 -7.25
N VAL A 146 6.03 -1.60 -7.71
CA VAL A 146 6.86 -1.47 -8.91
C VAL A 146 8.16 -0.72 -8.59
N THR A 147 9.18 -0.92 -9.40
CA THR A 147 10.40 -0.11 -9.37
C THR A 147 10.57 0.69 -10.64
N ILE A 148 11.15 1.88 -10.52
CA ILE A 148 11.62 2.69 -11.64
C ILE A 148 13.13 2.81 -11.52
N SER A 149 13.87 2.26 -12.48
CA SER A 149 15.33 2.40 -12.56
C SER A 149 15.72 3.70 -13.23
N ASP A 150 16.94 4.19 -12.97
CA ASP A 150 17.47 5.41 -13.59
C ASP A 150 16.43 6.55 -13.56
N VAL A 151 15.98 6.88 -12.34
CA VAL A 151 14.94 7.89 -12.11
C VAL A 151 15.42 9.23 -12.66
N GLN A 152 14.60 9.87 -13.48
CA GLN A 152 14.89 11.17 -14.08
C GLN A 152 14.10 12.28 -13.38
N ILE A 153 14.56 13.54 -13.48
CA ILE A 153 13.81 14.69 -12.93
C ILE A 153 12.39 14.75 -13.47
N THR A 154 12.21 14.37 -14.75
CA THR A 154 10.91 14.27 -15.40
C THR A 154 10.01 13.18 -14.82
N ASP A 155 10.52 12.24 -14.03
CA ASP A 155 9.67 11.22 -13.38
C ASP A 155 8.97 11.75 -12.13
N GLN A 156 9.26 12.97 -11.70
CA GLN A 156 8.51 13.65 -10.65
C GLN A 156 7.03 13.74 -11.01
N GLY A 157 6.15 13.40 -10.07
CA GLY A 157 4.71 13.46 -10.29
C GLY A 157 3.93 12.58 -9.32
N ILE A 158 2.69 12.28 -9.71
CA ILE A 158 1.71 11.57 -8.90
C ILE A 158 1.49 10.18 -9.50
N TYR A 159 1.73 9.17 -8.68
CA TYR A 159 1.61 7.76 -9.02
C TYR A 159 0.43 7.16 -8.28
N ASN A 160 -0.50 6.60 -9.04
CA ASN A 160 -1.74 6.05 -8.53
C ASN A 160 -1.76 4.52 -8.67
N CYS A 161 -2.12 3.85 -7.59
CA CYS A 161 -2.27 2.39 -7.52
C CYS A 161 -3.76 2.07 -7.33
N TYR A 162 -4.40 1.51 -8.37
CA TYR A 162 -5.79 1.06 -8.31
C TYR A 162 -5.81 -0.46 -8.20
N VAL A 163 -6.56 -0.99 -7.24
CA VAL A 163 -6.66 -2.44 -7.00
C VAL A 163 -8.12 -2.85 -6.85
N ARG A 164 -8.50 -3.92 -7.53
CA ARG A 164 -9.84 -4.52 -7.44
C ARG A 164 -9.69 -6.02 -7.28
N ASN A 165 -10.20 -6.55 -6.17
CA ASN A 165 -10.17 -7.99 -5.86
C ASN A 165 -11.57 -8.54 -5.53
N PRO A 166 -12.42 -8.81 -6.55
CA PRO A 166 -13.73 -9.39 -6.31
C PRO A 166 -13.62 -10.71 -5.54
N PRO A 167 -14.55 -11.02 -4.61
CA PRO A 167 -15.84 -10.36 -4.39
C PRO A 167 -15.81 -9.15 -3.45
N ASP A 168 -14.63 -8.59 -3.11
CA ASP A 168 -14.60 -7.27 -2.48
C ASP A 168 -15.33 -6.27 -3.38
N ARG A 169 -16.33 -5.61 -2.80
CA ARG A 169 -17.10 -4.55 -3.48
C ARG A 169 -16.34 -3.23 -3.53
N GLN A 170 -15.42 -3.05 -2.58
CA GLN A 170 -14.62 -1.85 -2.45
C GLN A 170 -13.39 -1.94 -3.34
N HIS A 171 -13.07 -0.83 -3.98
CA HIS A 171 -11.85 -0.69 -4.76
C HIS A 171 -10.76 -0.09 -3.87
N GLY A 172 -9.58 -0.67 -3.94
CA GLY A 172 -8.38 -0.14 -3.32
C GLY A 172 -7.80 1.00 -4.16
N TYR A 173 -7.38 2.07 -3.50
CA TYR A 173 -6.76 3.22 -4.14
C TYR A 173 -5.64 3.79 -3.27
N GLY A 174 -4.45 3.96 -3.85
CA GLY A 174 -3.29 4.58 -3.20
C GLY A 174 -2.66 5.64 -4.10
N VAL A 175 -2.18 6.72 -3.48
CA VAL A 175 -1.53 7.86 -4.17
C VAL A 175 -0.16 8.12 -3.57
N ILE A 176 0.85 8.17 -4.42
CA ILE A 176 2.25 8.48 -4.09
C ILE A 176 2.67 9.73 -4.85
N ASN A 177 3.15 10.74 -4.14
CA ASN A 177 3.81 11.89 -4.74
C ASN A 177 5.32 11.66 -4.72
N LEU A 178 5.92 11.49 -5.90
CA LEU A 178 7.35 11.32 -6.06
C LEU A 178 8.00 12.67 -6.35
N SER A 179 8.95 13.08 -5.52
CA SER A 179 9.85 14.20 -5.79
C SER A 179 11.24 13.68 -6.15
N VAL A 180 11.86 14.27 -7.18
CA VAL A 180 13.20 13.86 -7.63
C VAL A 180 14.22 14.93 -7.23
N LEU A 181 15.20 14.51 -6.46
CA LEU A 181 16.26 15.36 -5.91
C LEU A 181 17.53 15.21 -6.74
N THR A 182 18.18 16.32 -7.06
CA THR A 182 19.48 16.32 -7.77
C THR A 182 20.67 16.18 -6.83
N GLU A 183 20.49 16.47 -5.54
CA GLU A 183 21.55 16.43 -4.52
C GLU A 183 20.99 15.93 -3.17
N CYS A 184 21.79 15.15 -2.43
CA CYS A 184 21.54 14.92 -1.01
C CYS A 184 21.96 16.17 -0.23
N LYS A 185 21.01 16.99 0.23
CA LYS A 185 21.34 18.09 1.16
C LYS A 185 21.91 17.48 2.46
N ALA A 186 23.20 17.71 2.72
CA ALA A 186 23.81 17.40 4.00
C ALA A 186 23.14 18.21 5.12
N PRO A 187 22.98 17.66 6.34
CA PRO A 187 22.54 18.44 7.49
C PRO A 187 23.47 19.64 7.70
N ARG A 188 22.90 20.83 7.98
CA ARG A 188 23.63 22.10 8.12
C ARG A 188 24.68 22.13 9.24
N THR A 189 24.81 21.08 10.05
CA THR A 189 25.70 21.02 11.22
C THR A 189 27.19 20.88 10.90
N VAL A 190 27.61 20.79 9.63
CA VAL A 190 29.03 20.62 9.27
C VAL A 190 29.66 21.90 8.66
N GLN A 191 28.89 22.97 8.44
CA GLN A 191 29.43 24.19 7.80
C GLN A 191 29.87 25.29 8.78
N GLU A 192 29.62 25.16 10.08
CA GLU A 192 29.90 26.23 11.07
C GLU A 192 31.14 25.98 11.96
N SER A 193 32.04 25.05 11.62
CA SER A 193 33.29 24.85 12.38
C SER A 193 34.58 25.26 11.65
N PHE A 194 34.48 25.94 10.52
CA PHE A 194 35.64 26.51 9.82
C PHE A 194 35.34 27.91 9.27
N ASN A 195 35.21 28.89 10.17
CA ASN A 195 35.62 30.26 9.89
C ASN A 195 35.94 31.01 11.20
#